data_AF-A0AAW4MUV4-F1
#
_entry.id   AF-A0AAW4MUV4-F1
#
_cell.length_a   1.000
_cell.length_b   1.000
_cell.length_c   1.000
_cell.angle_alpha   90.00
_cell.angle_beta   90.00
_cell.angle_gamma   90.00
#
_symmetry.space_group_name_H-M   'P 1'
#
loop_
_entity.id
_entity.type
_entity.pdbx_description
1 polymer ?
#
loop_
_entity_poly.entity_id
_entity_poly.type
_entity_poly.pdbx_seq_one_letter_code
_entity_poly.pdbx_strand_id
1 'polypeptide(L)'
;MSLDLDKVENTIKVLKTKKNQRGKPVGLLTVSQIRNLLAMSADILNEVLEYPEENLSEELLDRVSYLTVRFYYEAGRDEKVKSFIETAKLLPFLKSIKTRKRYIQYYQYMEALVAFHKYHGGKDQ
;
A
#
# COMPACT_ATOMS: atom_id res chain seq x y z
N MET A 1 16.38 8.23 0.75
CA MET A 1 15.14 8.59 1.47
C MET A 1 14.83 7.43 2.40
N SER A 2 15.06 7.62 3.71
CA SER A 2 14.62 6.65 4.71
C SER A 2 13.11 6.66 4.79
N LEU A 3 12.54 5.54 5.23
CA LEU A 3 11.14 5.42 5.54
C LEU A 3 10.80 6.37 6.70
N ASP A 4 9.84 7.27 6.48
CA ASP A 4 9.36 8.23 7.48
C ASP A 4 8.26 7.56 8.33
N LEU A 5 8.64 7.07 9.50
CA LEU A 5 7.74 6.34 10.40
C LEU A 5 6.67 7.25 11.01
N ASP A 6 6.96 8.52 11.25
CA ASP A 6 5.99 9.49 11.76
C ASP A 6 4.87 9.71 10.74
N LYS A 7 5.24 9.79 9.45
CA LYS A 7 4.28 9.89 8.36
C LYS A 7 3.44 8.62 8.20
N VAL A 8 4.03 7.43 8.35
CA VAL A 8 3.29 6.16 8.35
C VAL A 8 2.28 6.15 9.50
N GLU A 9 2.71 6.49 10.71
CA GLU A 9 1.84 6.49 11.89
C GLU A 9 0.70 7.49 11.72
N ASN A 10 1.00 8.72 11.27
CA ASN A 10 -0.01 9.74 11.03
C ASN A 10 -1.03 9.31 9.97
N THR A 11 -0.60 8.57 8.94
CA THR A 11 -1.51 7.99 7.95
C THR A 11 -2.54 7.06 8.61
N ILE A 12 -2.10 6.17 9.51
CA ILE A 12 -2.98 5.25 10.24
C ILE A 12 -3.89 6.00 11.22
N LYS A 13 -3.38 7.03 11.92
CA LYS A 13 -4.17 7.88 12.82
C LYS A 13 -5.29 8.62 12.08
N VAL A 14 -4.99 9.18 10.90
CA VAL A 14 -6.00 9.85 10.04
C VAL A 14 -7.07 8.86 9.57
N LEU A 15 -6.68 7.64 9.20
CA LEU A 15 -7.65 6.62 8.75
C LEU A 15 -8.68 6.25 9.82
N LYS A 16 -8.28 6.21 11.09
CA LYS A 16 -9.19 5.93 12.21
C LYS A 16 -10.30 6.96 12.35
N THR A 17 -9.99 8.24 12.10
CA THR A 17 -10.91 9.36 12.33
C THR A 17 -11.66 9.79 11.07
N LYS A 18 -11.33 9.20 9.92
CA LYS A 18 -11.91 9.55 8.63
C LYS A 18 -13.40 9.21 8.57
N LYS A 19 -14.17 10.19 8.09
CA LYS A 19 -15.61 10.09 7.87
C LYS A 19 -15.91 10.13 6.38
N ASN A 20 -16.96 9.43 5.96
CA ASN A 20 -17.45 9.49 4.59
C ASN A 20 -18.26 10.78 4.36
N GLN A 21 -18.73 10.97 3.12
CA GLN A 21 -19.53 12.14 2.72
C GLN A 21 -20.81 12.33 3.54
N ARG A 22 -21.30 11.28 4.21
CA ARG A 22 -22.50 11.28 5.05
C ARG A 22 -22.17 11.49 6.54
N GLY A 23 -20.92 11.85 6.86
CA GLY A 23 -20.46 12.09 8.22
C GLY A 23 -20.28 10.83 9.09
N LYS A 24 -20.47 9.63 8.52
CA LYS A 24 -20.29 8.36 9.23
C LYS A 24 -18.82 7.94 9.22
N PRO A 25 -18.28 7.34 10.30
CA PRO A 25 -16.94 6.78 10.29
C PRO A 25 -16.80 5.74 9.17
N VAL A 26 -15.75 5.86 8.36
CA VAL A 26 -15.41 4.81 7.37
C VAL A 26 -14.93 3.54 8.09
N GLY A 27 -14.23 3.74 9.22
CA GLY A 27 -13.59 2.67 9.97
C GLY A 27 -12.27 2.24 9.34
N LEU A 28 -11.52 1.43 10.09
CA LEU A 28 -10.31 0.81 9.58
C LEU A 28 -10.64 -0.40 8.71
N LEU A 29 -9.81 -0.63 7.70
CA LEU A 29 -9.72 -1.93 7.03
C LEU A 29 -9.28 -3.01 8.02
N THR A 30 -9.51 -4.28 7.69
CA THR A 30 -9.08 -5.39 8.55
C THR A 30 -7.61 -5.72 8.33
N VAL A 31 -7.02 -6.46 9.26
CA VAL A 31 -5.64 -6.94 9.09
C VAL A 31 -5.55 -7.93 7.91
N SER A 32 -6.61 -8.70 7.61
CA SER A 32 -6.67 -9.59 6.44
C SER A 32 -6.69 -8.81 5.11
N GLN A 33 -7.46 -7.71 5.04
CA GLN A 33 -7.51 -6.86 3.84
C GLN A 33 -6.16 -6.21 3.51
N ILE A 34 -5.49 -5.62 4.51
CA ILE A 34 -4.20 -4.97 4.28
C ILE A 34 -3.08 -5.98 3.99
N ARG A 35 -3.12 -7.18 4.61
CA ARG A 35 -2.20 -8.28 4.29
C ARG A 35 -2.39 -8.81 2.87
N ASN A 36 -3.62 -8.87 2.38
CA ASN A 36 -3.89 -9.27 1.00
C ASN A 36 -3.21 -8.30 0.01
N LEU A 37 -3.31 -6.99 0.23
CA LEU A 37 -2.60 -5.99 -0.59
C LEU A 37 -1.08 -6.12 -0.51
N LEU A 38 -0.54 -6.41 0.69
CA LEU A 38 0.89 -6.68 0.87
C LEU A 38 1.33 -7.93 0.11
N ALA A 39 0.56 -9.02 0.18
CA ALA A 39 0.86 -10.27 -0.51
C ALA A 39 0.93 -10.07 -2.04
N MET A 40 -0.01 -9.33 -2.63
CA MET A 40 0.04 -8.97 -4.06
C MET A 40 1.32 -8.21 -4.45
N SER A 41 1.90 -7.49 -3.50
CA SER A 41 3.16 -6.74 -3.71
C SER A 41 4.38 -7.65 -3.51
N ALA A 42 4.31 -8.64 -2.62
CA ALA A 42 5.40 -9.58 -2.38
C ALA A 42 5.73 -10.42 -3.62
N ASP A 43 4.72 -10.75 -4.43
CA ASP A 43 4.88 -11.51 -5.67
C ASP A 43 5.87 -10.86 -6.66
N ILE A 44 5.90 -9.52 -6.71
CA ILE A 44 6.83 -8.78 -7.59
C ILE A 44 8.16 -8.49 -6.87
N LEU A 45 8.13 -8.36 -5.54
CA LEU A 45 9.33 -8.06 -4.74
C LEU A 45 10.45 -9.08 -4.95
N ASN A 46 10.11 -10.38 -4.95
CA ASN A 46 11.13 -11.44 -5.06
C ASN A 46 11.94 -11.29 -6.36
N GLU A 47 11.27 -11.05 -7.49
CA GLU A 47 11.94 -10.81 -8.76
C GLU A 47 12.71 -9.49 -8.78
N VAL A 48 12.16 -8.44 -8.17
CA VAL A 48 12.85 -7.14 -8.04
C VAL A 48 14.14 -7.26 -7.22
N LEU A 49 14.18 -8.12 -6.19
CA LEU A 49 15.38 -8.32 -5.36
C LEU A 49 16.49 -9.05 -6.11
N GLU A 50 16.11 -10.00 -6.97
CA GLU A 50 17.06 -10.75 -7.82
C GLU A 50 17.48 -9.98 -9.08
N TYR A 51 16.73 -8.93 -9.44
CA TYR A 51 16.99 -8.13 -10.62
C TYR A 51 18.31 -7.33 -10.48
N PRO A 52 19.28 -7.50 -11.40
CA PRO A 52 20.63 -7.00 -11.21
C PRO A 52 20.75 -5.48 -11.44
N GLU A 53 19.91 -4.92 -12.32
CA GLU A 53 19.99 -3.51 -12.69
C GLU A 53 19.19 -2.60 -11.75
N GLU A 54 19.53 -1.32 -11.71
CA GLU A 54 18.78 -0.34 -10.93
C GLU A 54 17.43 0.00 -11.59
N ASN A 55 17.39 0.18 -12.91
CA ASN A 55 16.16 0.49 -13.64
C ASN A 55 15.42 -0.79 -13.99
N LEU A 56 14.15 -0.89 -13.60
CA LEU A 56 13.35 -2.09 -13.87
C LEU A 56 13.15 -2.30 -15.37
N SER A 57 13.15 -3.56 -15.80
CA SER A 57 12.80 -3.96 -17.17
C SER A 57 11.36 -3.56 -17.50
N GLU A 58 11.04 -3.46 -18.79
CA GLU A 58 9.67 -3.20 -19.24
C GLU A 58 8.68 -4.24 -18.67
N GLU A 59 9.08 -5.51 -18.64
CA GLU A 59 8.27 -6.59 -18.05
C GLU A 59 7.95 -6.34 -16.56
N LEU A 60 8.92 -5.95 -15.74
CA LEU A 60 8.68 -5.63 -14.34
C LEU A 60 7.82 -4.37 -14.19
N LEU A 61 7.99 -3.38 -15.05
CA LEU A 61 7.13 -2.18 -15.08
C LEU A 61 5.68 -2.50 -15.46
N ASP A 62 5.47 -3.43 -16.38
CA ASP A 62 4.14 -3.92 -16.75
C ASP A 62 3.47 -4.66 -15.59
N ARG A 63 4.22 -5.47 -14.84
CA ARG A 63 3.71 -6.11 -13.62
C ARG A 63 3.34 -5.09 -12.53
N VAL A 64 4.13 -4.05 -12.35
CA VAL A 64 3.79 -2.92 -11.46
C VAL A 64 2.52 -2.19 -11.95
N SER A 65 2.38 -2.02 -13.26
CA SER A 65 1.19 -1.42 -13.86
C SER A 65 -0.06 -2.28 -13.62
N TYR A 66 0.06 -3.59 -13.76
CA TYR A 66 -1.01 -4.53 -13.43
C TYR A 66 -1.36 -4.53 -11.94
N LEU A 67 -0.37 -4.50 -11.04
CA LEU A 67 -0.57 -4.30 -9.61
C LEU A 67 -1.36 -3.01 -9.32
N THR A 68 -1.04 -1.94 -10.04
CA THR A 68 -1.76 -0.66 -9.91
C THR A 68 -3.23 -0.79 -10.31
N VAL A 69 -3.54 -1.49 -11.40
CA VAL A 69 -4.93 -1.79 -11.81
C VAL A 69 -5.65 -2.63 -10.75
N ARG A 70 -4.98 -3.63 -10.18
CA ARG A 70 -5.54 -4.45 -9.10
C ARG A 70 -5.87 -3.61 -7.86
N PHE A 71 -5.02 -2.66 -7.49
CA PHE A 71 -5.30 -1.71 -6.40
C PHE A 71 -6.51 -0.83 -6.69
N TYR A 72 -6.70 -0.36 -7.94
CA TYR A 72 -7.91 0.35 -8.33
C TYR A 72 -9.16 -0.53 -8.18
N TYR A 73 -9.08 -1.80 -8.58
CA TYR A 73 -10.20 -2.74 -8.46
C TYR A 73 -10.58 -2.99 -7.00
N GLU A 74 -9.61 -3.26 -6.12
CA GLU A 74 -9.86 -3.45 -4.69
C GLU A 74 -10.45 -2.18 -4.03
N ALA A 75 -9.95 -0.99 -4.41
CA ALA A 75 -10.53 0.28 -4.00
C ALA A 75 -11.98 0.48 -4.51
N GLY A 76 -12.32 -0.05 -5.68
CA GLY A 76 -13.68 0.01 -6.21
C GLY A 76 -14.67 -0.88 -5.46
N ARG A 77 -14.20 -1.98 -4.87
CA ARG A 77 -15.04 -2.98 -4.20
C ARG A 77 -15.30 -2.68 -2.73
N ASP A 78 -14.38 -2.01 -2.05
CA ASP A 78 -14.48 -1.73 -0.62
C ASP A 78 -14.08 -0.28 -0.29
N GLU A 79 -15.02 0.48 0.29
CA GLU A 79 -14.83 1.88 0.68
C GLU A 79 -13.69 2.08 1.70
N LYS A 80 -13.46 1.11 2.59
CA LYS A 80 -12.36 1.14 3.57
C LYS A 80 -11.02 0.96 2.88
N VAL A 81 -10.94 0.04 1.92
CA VAL A 81 -9.74 -0.18 1.11
C VAL A 81 -9.43 1.04 0.25
N LYS A 82 -10.45 1.64 -0.37
CA LYS A 82 -10.32 2.92 -1.08
C LYS A 82 -9.74 4.00 -0.19
N SER A 83 -10.36 4.17 0.99
CA SER A 83 -9.96 5.18 1.95
C SER A 83 -8.49 5.01 2.39
N PHE A 84 -8.07 3.76 2.61
CA PHE A 84 -6.69 3.39 2.91
C PHE A 84 -5.74 3.77 1.77
N ILE A 85 -6.01 3.29 0.55
CA ILE A 85 -5.17 3.52 -0.63
C ILE A 85 -4.97 5.02 -0.92
N GLU A 86 -6.05 5.81 -0.81
CA GLU A 86 -6.00 7.25 -1.04
C GLU A 86 -5.23 7.99 0.05
N THR A 87 -5.50 7.67 1.33
CA THR A 87 -4.83 8.35 2.46
C THR A 87 -3.35 8.04 2.50
N ALA A 88 -2.97 6.79 2.23
CA ALA A 88 -1.58 6.34 2.15
C ALA A 88 -0.90 6.71 0.81
N LYS A 89 -1.62 7.31 -0.14
CA LYS A 89 -1.10 7.71 -1.47
C LYS A 89 -0.38 6.57 -2.21
N LEU A 90 -0.95 5.35 -2.14
CA LEU A 90 -0.32 4.14 -2.70
C LEU A 90 -0.30 4.15 -4.23
N LEU A 91 -1.37 4.62 -4.88
CA LEU A 91 -1.44 4.67 -6.35
C LEU A 91 -0.41 5.64 -6.95
N PRO A 92 -0.24 6.89 -6.45
CA PRO A 92 0.87 7.74 -6.88
C PRO A 92 2.25 7.11 -6.63
N PHE A 93 2.43 6.40 -5.52
CA PHE A 93 3.70 5.72 -5.23
C PHE A 93 3.98 4.67 -6.31
N LEU A 94 3.05 3.73 -6.53
CA LEU A 94 3.16 2.68 -7.55
C LEU A 94 3.48 3.26 -8.94
N LYS A 95 2.77 4.31 -9.37
CA LYS A 95 3.01 4.97 -10.66
C LYS A 95 4.39 5.63 -10.78
N SER A 96 5.02 5.99 -9.66
CA SER A 96 6.36 6.57 -9.63
C SER A 96 7.49 5.54 -9.69
N ILE A 97 7.18 4.25 -9.62
CA ILE A 97 8.19 3.19 -9.62
C ILE A 97 8.80 3.08 -11.02
N LYS A 98 10.12 3.26 -11.06
CA LYS A 98 10.97 3.02 -12.24
C LYS A 98 12.23 2.21 -11.90
N THR A 99 12.58 2.14 -10.62
CA THR A 99 13.83 1.52 -10.17
C THR A 99 13.57 0.47 -9.10
N ARG A 100 14.50 -0.48 -8.97
CA ARG A 100 14.54 -1.52 -7.93
C ARG A 100 14.41 -0.90 -6.55
N LYS A 101 15.23 0.11 -6.26
CA LYS A 101 15.20 0.84 -4.98
C LYS A 101 13.82 1.43 -4.71
N ARG A 102 13.16 1.99 -5.72
CA ARG A 102 11.84 2.61 -5.57
C ARG A 102 10.76 1.57 -5.26
N TYR A 103 10.83 0.39 -5.85
CA TYR A 103 9.92 -0.72 -5.54
C TYR A 103 10.14 -1.25 -4.11
N ILE A 104 11.40 -1.46 -3.70
CA ILE A 104 11.72 -1.89 -2.33
C ILE A 104 11.19 -0.88 -1.30
N GLN A 105 11.35 0.43 -1.55
CA GLN A 105 10.79 1.47 -0.69
C GLN A 105 9.27 1.43 -0.61
N TYR A 106 8.59 1.13 -1.72
CA TYR A 106 7.13 0.94 -1.73
C TYR A 106 6.74 -0.26 -0.86
N TYR A 107 7.43 -1.38 -1.01
CA TYR A 107 7.14 -2.59 -0.25
C TYR A 107 7.36 -2.38 1.27
N GLN A 108 8.49 -1.79 1.66
CA GLN A 108 8.78 -1.44 3.05
C GLN A 108 7.74 -0.46 3.63
N TYR A 109 7.26 0.49 2.83
CA TYR A 109 6.18 1.39 3.24
C TYR A 109 4.87 0.63 3.47
N MET A 110 4.52 -0.33 2.61
CA MET A 110 3.37 -1.22 2.80
C MET A 110 3.50 -2.06 4.07
N GLU A 111 4.67 -2.66 4.34
CA GLU A 111 4.92 -3.42 5.57
C GLU A 111 4.74 -2.56 6.82
N ALA A 112 5.27 -1.33 6.79
CA ALA A 112 5.10 -0.40 7.91
C ALA A 112 3.64 -0.04 8.12
N LEU A 113 2.87 0.23 7.06
CA LEU A 113 1.43 0.47 7.18
C LEU A 113 0.71 -0.72 7.84
N VAL A 114 1.06 -1.97 7.50
CA VAL A 114 0.52 -3.18 8.14
C VAL A 114 0.89 -3.23 9.62
N ALA A 115 2.15 -2.98 9.96
CA ALA A 115 2.64 -3.01 11.34
C ALA A 115 1.96 -1.95 12.21
N PHE A 116 1.90 -0.70 11.75
CA PHE A 116 1.25 0.39 12.47
C PHE A 116 -0.26 0.20 12.55
N HIS A 117 -0.89 -0.34 11.49
CA HIS A 117 -2.30 -0.69 11.52
C HIS A 117 -2.60 -1.71 12.63
N LYS A 118 -1.80 -2.78 12.74
CA LYS A 118 -1.94 -3.78 13.80
C LYS A 118 -1.69 -3.19 15.19
N TYR A 119 -0.62 -2.41 15.35
CA TYR A 119 -0.28 -1.75 16.63
C TYR A 119 -1.39 -0.82 17.12
N HIS A 120 -1.99 -0.06 16.20
CA HIS A 120 -3.08 0.88 16.50
C HIS A 120 -4.46 0.19 16.61
N GLY A 121 -4.55 -1.12 16.78
CA GLY A 121 -5.82 -1.80 17.05
C GLY A 121 -6.65 -2.10 15.80
N GLY A 122 -5.98 -2.25 14.65
CA GLY A 122 -6.56 -2.95 13.51
C GLY A 122 -7.00 -4.35 13.95
N LYS A 123 -8.29 -4.66 13.79
CA LYS A 123 -8.83 -5.95 14.22
C LYS A 123 -8.45 -7.03 13.21
N ASP A 124 -8.02 -8.18 13.73
CA ASP A 124 -8.05 -9.41 12.96
C ASP A 124 -9.52 -9.73 12.68
N GLN A 125 -9.88 -9.71 11.39
CA GLN A 125 -11.04 -10.46 10.88
C GLN A 125 -10.49 -11.71 10.22
#